data_AF-A0AB37SVU7-F1
#
_entry.id   AF-A0AB37SVU7-F1
#
_cell.length_a   1.000
_cell.length_b   1.000
_cell.length_c   1.000
_cell.angle_alpha   90.00
_cell.angle_beta   90.00
_cell.angle_gamma   90.00
#
_symmetry.space_group_name_H-M   'P 1'
#
loop_
_entity.id
_entity.type
_entity.pdbx_description
1 polymer ?
#
loop_
_entity_poly.entity_id
_entity_poly.type
_entity_poly.pdbx_seq_one_letter_code
_entity_poly.pdbx_strand_id
1 'polypeptide(L)'
;MTVNMSWNARQALVTTRIANWKFVGEVNKSQVVGVEVACNKALPSSSARCQTPSWGHSESITGWQAITQADYTFQFQGEDPPNPQEPDQIKPEKRTLYSISSYAYGYGGPGPWDNIGQTQPVSWPLRCDVARSTNPNYARSSDCVFHGATGWLRFNANDPAITESAQLYYDAHQDFGKTYPGGGQGKYVPGNIGVPAWANRTEPIRRNFYDKLLQTNNYNTSVKFCKDKWGTGYKVRPDGKVNECDEFPFKTTYEGSFTITPDMLRTVAVRPGLKEHNQETGARWGLFLAEDHILDGDSVFVEAYK
;
A
#
# COMPACT_ATOMS: atom_id res chain seq x y z
N MET A 1 2.76 19.74 6.59
CA MET A 1 2.62 19.63 5.12
C MET A 1 1.83 18.39 4.80
N THR A 2 1.01 18.43 3.77
CA THR A 2 0.30 17.27 3.23
C THR A 2 0.68 17.09 1.77
N VAL A 3 0.81 15.86 1.31
CA VAL A 3 1.04 15.51 -0.09
C VAL A 3 -0.10 14.59 -0.51
N ASN A 4 -0.82 14.94 -1.57
CA ASN A 4 -1.93 14.15 -2.11
C ASN A 4 -1.64 13.82 -3.58
N MET A 5 -1.65 12.55 -3.93
CA MET A 5 -1.47 12.11 -5.32
C MET A 5 -2.77 12.40 -6.10
N SER A 6 -2.66 13.12 -7.22
CA SER A 6 -3.83 13.54 -7.98
C SER A 6 -4.46 12.36 -8.71
N TRP A 7 -5.78 12.30 -8.69
CA TRP A 7 -6.54 11.26 -9.37
C TRP A 7 -6.35 11.32 -10.89
N ASN A 8 -6.22 10.16 -11.53
CA ASN A 8 -6.05 9.99 -12.99
C ASN A 8 -4.89 10.78 -13.61
N ALA A 9 -3.91 11.17 -12.81
CA ALA A 9 -2.83 12.02 -13.26
C ALA A 9 -1.51 11.66 -12.59
N ARG A 10 -0.42 12.01 -13.28
CA ARG A 10 0.95 11.89 -12.80
C ARG A 10 1.39 13.16 -12.06
N GLN A 11 0.70 13.46 -10.96
CA GLN A 11 0.81 14.72 -10.24
C GLN A 11 0.65 14.54 -8.73
N ALA A 12 1.20 15.47 -7.96
CA ALA A 12 0.95 15.57 -6.53
C ALA A 12 0.61 16.99 -6.12
N LEU A 13 -0.52 17.18 -5.44
CA LEU A 13 -0.85 18.40 -4.73
C LEU A 13 -0.12 18.42 -3.39
N VAL A 14 0.69 19.44 -3.18
CA VAL A 14 1.36 19.71 -1.92
C VAL A 14 0.71 20.91 -1.24
N THR A 15 0.34 20.72 0.02
CA THR A 15 -0.23 21.75 0.87
C THR A 15 0.72 22.03 2.03
N THR A 16 1.24 23.25 2.11
CA THR A 16 2.08 23.72 3.22
C THR A 16 1.25 24.59 4.17
N ARG A 17 1.56 24.47 5.46
CA ARG A 17 0.90 25.21 6.54
C ARG A 17 1.88 25.32 7.69
N ILE A 18 1.99 26.52 8.26
CA ILE A 18 2.61 26.73 9.57
C ILE A 18 1.50 27.13 10.55
N ALA A 19 1.29 26.32 11.56
CA ALA A 19 0.18 26.47 12.49
C ALA A 19 0.59 26.09 13.92
N ASN A 20 -0.34 26.24 14.86
CA ASN A 20 -0.13 25.96 16.28
C ASN A 20 1.05 26.75 16.87
N TRP A 21 1.11 28.03 16.51
CA TRP A 21 2.15 28.96 16.92
C TRP A 21 2.30 29.02 18.45
N LYS A 22 3.52 28.81 18.93
CA LYS A 22 3.92 29.05 20.31
C LYS A 22 5.18 29.89 20.32
N PHE A 23 5.08 31.11 20.84
CA PHE A 23 6.21 32.02 20.97
C PHE A 23 6.84 31.90 22.36
N VAL A 24 8.16 31.99 22.43
CA VAL A 24 8.92 32.02 23.67
C VAL A 24 9.65 33.36 23.72
N GLY A 25 9.26 34.23 24.65
CA GLY A 25 9.75 35.60 24.71
C GLY A 25 9.14 36.53 23.66
N GLU A 26 9.77 37.69 23.47
CA GLU A 26 9.40 38.65 22.42
C GLU A 26 9.89 38.16 21.06
N VAL A 27 8.97 38.07 20.09
CA VAL A 27 9.26 37.60 18.73
C VAL A 27 8.88 38.70 17.74
N ASN A 28 9.81 39.06 16.85
CA ASN A 28 9.53 39.98 15.77
C ASN A 28 8.60 39.32 14.74
N LYS A 29 7.32 39.67 14.75
CA LYS A 29 6.32 39.10 13.85
C LYS A 29 6.46 39.52 12.38
N SER A 30 7.31 40.49 12.07
CA SER A 30 7.66 40.82 10.69
C SER A 30 8.71 39.88 10.10
N GLN A 31 9.32 39.01 10.92
CA GLN A 31 10.29 38.04 10.45
C GLN A 31 9.65 37.08 9.46
N VAL A 32 10.36 36.81 8.36
CA VAL A 32 9.90 35.92 7.30
C VAL A 32 10.31 34.49 7.62
N VAL A 33 9.34 33.59 7.54
CA VAL A 33 9.49 32.14 7.65
C VAL A 33 8.97 31.54 6.35
N GLY A 34 9.62 30.50 5.87
CA GLY A 34 9.22 29.81 4.67
C GLY A 34 9.19 28.30 4.82
N VAL A 35 8.46 27.66 3.91
CA VAL A 35 8.52 26.23 3.67
C VAL A 35 8.93 26.06 2.21
N GLU A 36 9.95 25.24 1.99
CA GLU A 36 10.35 24.81 0.66
C GLU A 36 10.04 23.33 0.49
N VAL A 37 9.61 22.99 -0.73
CA VAL A 37 9.32 21.65 -1.17
C VAL A 37 10.11 21.39 -2.45
N ALA A 38 10.98 20.40 -2.42
CA ALA A 38 11.77 19.98 -3.57
C ALA A 38 11.30 18.62 -4.08
N CYS A 39 11.30 18.47 -5.39
CA CYS A 39 10.94 17.27 -6.12
C CYS A 39 12.19 16.73 -6.80
N ASN A 40 12.66 15.58 -6.32
CA ASN A 40 13.94 14.99 -6.67
C ASN A 40 13.74 13.65 -7.38
N LYS A 41 14.69 13.28 -8.23
CA LYS A 41 14.85 11.88 -8.67
C LYS A 41 15.33 11.03 -7.51
N ALA A 42 14.77 9.83 -7.33
CA ALA A 42 15.21 8.93 -6.26
C ALA A 42 16.52 8.20 -6.59
N LEU A 43 16.83 8.02 -7.89
CA LEU A 43 18.03 7.32 -8.36
C LEU A 43 18.83 8.22 -9.31
N PRO A 44 20.18 8.22 -9.25
CA PRO A 44 21.01 9.03 -10.13
C PRO A 44 20.79 8.75 -11.63
N SER A 45 20.59 7.49 -12.00
CA SER A 45 20.36 7.01 -13.37
C SER A 45 18.91 7.16 -13.86
N SER A 46 18.00 7.61 -12.99
CA SER A 46 16.59 7.79 -13.33
C SER A 46 16.37 8.96 -14.28
N SER A 47 15.42 8.77 -15.19
CA SER A 47 14.81 9.76 -16.06
C SER A 47 13.77 10.65 -15.36
N ALA A 48 13.46 10.35 -14.09
CA ALA A 48 12.56 11.13 -13.24
C ALA A 48 12.93 12.61 -13.28
N ARG A 49 11.95 13.43 -13.69
CA ARG A 49 12.03 14.88 -13.67
C ARG A 49 10.70 15.47 -13.25
N CYS A 50 10.75 16.56 -12.51
CA CYS A 50 9.56 17.32 -12.14
C CYS A 50 9.56 18.58 -13.00
N GLN A 51 8.40 19.00 -13.51
CA GLN A 51 8.31 20.20 -14.33
C GLN A 51 8.88 21.43 -13.60
N THR A 52 8.65 21.47 -12.29
CA THR A 52 9.26 22.44 -11.38
C THR A 52 10.03 21.67 -10.32
N PRO A 53 11.36 21.85 -10.21
CA PRO A 53 12.21 21.06 -9.31
C PRO A 53 12.01 21.42 -7.84
N SER A 54 11.61 22.66 -7.53
CA SER A 54 11.24 23.07 -6.19
C SER A 54 10.22 24.20 -6.21
N TRP A 55 9.42 24.26 -5.17
CA TRP A 55 8.47 25.33 -4.90
C TRP A 55 8.58 25.73 -3.44
N GLY A 56 8.57 27.03 -3.17
CA GLY A 56 8.61 27.57 -1.83
C GLY A 56 7.52 28.61 -1.61
N HIS A 57 7.04 28.67 -0.37
CA HIS A 57 6.18 29.75 0.09
C HIS A 57 6.80 30.37 1.34
N SER A 58 6.95 31.69 1.31
CA SER A 58 7.56 32.49 2.38
C SER A 58 6.65 33.65 2.71
N GLU A 59 6.40 33.84 4.00
CA GLU A 59 5.56 34.92 4.52
C GLU A 59 6.11 35.40 5.87
N SER A 60 5.73 36.62 6.26
CA SER A 60 5.95 37.05 7.64
C SER A 60 5.19 36.13 8.62
N ILE A 61 5.59 36.09 9.89
CA ILE A 61 4.82 35.36 10.92
C ILE A 61 3.37 35.83 10.94
N THR A 62 3.13 37.15 10.83
CA THR A 62 1.76 37.69 10.71
C THR A 62 1.05 37.19 9.45
N GLY A 63 1.76 37.10 8.32
CA GLY A 63 1.24 36.59 7.05
C GLY A 63 0.79 35.13 7.15
N TRP A 64 1.63 34.26 7.72
CA TRP A 64 1.26 32.87 7.99
C TRP A 64 0.15 32.71 9.04
N GLN A 65 0.00 33.65 9.97
CA GLN A 65 -1.15 33.65 10.88
C GLN A 65 -2.45 34.00 10.16
N ALA A 66 -2.38 34.76 9.05
CA ALA A 66 -3.53 35.13 8.23
C ALA A 66 -3.84 34.09 7.14
N ILE A 67 -2.83 33.42 6.59
CA ILE A 67 -2.98 32.38 5.56
C ILE A 67 -3.07 31.01 6.21
N THR A 68 -4.14 30.27 5.95
CA THR A 68 -4.32 28.94 6.55
C THR A 68 -3.48 27.86 5.87
N GLN A 69 -3.17 28.01 4.58
CA GLN A 69 -2.35 27.09 3.80
C GLN A 69 -1.88 27.72 2.47
N ALA A 70 -0.83 27.14 1.88
CA ALA A 70 -0.42 27.40 0.51
C ALA A 70 -0.28 26.10 -0.27
N ASP A 71 -0.80 26.09 -1.49
CA ASP A 71 -0.96 24.90 -2.32
C ASP A 71 -0.12 24.99 -3.60
N TYR A 72 0.47 23.87 -4.00
CA TYR A 72 1.18 23.74 -5.27
C TYR A 72 1.08 22.34 -5.84
N THR A 73 0.86 22.22 -7.14
CA THR A 73 0.78 20.92 -7.83
C THR A 73 2.06 20.64 -8.59
N PHE A 74 2.81 19.63 -8.17
CA PHE A 74 3.93 19.09 -8.92
C PHE A 74 3.44 18.22 -10.07
N GLN A 75 4.06 18.38 -11.23
CA GLN A 75 3.88 17.54 -12.42
C GLN A 75 5.11 16.64 -12.56
N PHE A 76 4.92 15.32 -12.60
CA PHE A 76 6.02 14.38 -12.76
C PHE A 76 6.13 13.92 -14.21
N GLN A 77 7.36 13.74 -14.68
CA GLN A 77 7.70 13.28 -16.03
C GLN A 77 8.88 12.31 -15.99
N GLY A 78 9.06 11.55 -17.06
CA GLY A 78 10.09 10.52 -17.17
C GLY A 78 9.48 9.13 -17.12
N GLU A 79 10.16 8.16 -17.68
CA GLU A 79 9.79 6.75 -17.65
C GLU A 79 11.10 5.98 -17.58
N ASP A 80 11.40 5.45 -16.40
CA ASP A 80 12.66 4.73 -16.23
C ASP A 80 12.67 3.46 -17.07
N PRO A 81 13.84 3.09 -17.63
CA PRO A 81 13.98 1.79 -18.25
C PRO A 81 13.66 0.72 -17.21
N PRO A 82 12.92 -0.33 -17.58
CA PRO A 82 12.53 -1.37 -16.65
C PRO A 82 13.75 -2.05 -16.06
N ASN A 83 13.63 -2.52 -14.82
CA ASN A 83 14.72 -3.26 -14.20
C ASN A 83 14.93 -4.57 -14.99
N PRO A 84 16.16 -4.88 -15.46
CA PRO A 84 16.42 -6.10 -16.22
C PRO A 84 16.10 -7.38 -15.45
N GLN A 85 16.11 -7.34 -14.11
CA GLN A 85 15.76 -8.46 -13.24
C GLN A 85 14.25 -8.63 -13.02
N GLU A 86 13.42 -7.68 -13.43
CA GLU A 86 11.96 -7.82 -13.35
C GLU A 86 11.45 -8.84 -14.40
N PRO A 87 10.38 -9.59 -14.11
CA PRO A 87 9.67 -10.38 -15.11
C PRO A 87 9.22 -9.53 -16.30
N ASP A 88 9.26 -10.11 -17.51
CA ASP A 88 8.91 -9.40 -18.75
C ASP A 88 7.51 -8.80 -18.75
N GLN A 89 6.59 -9.37 -17.97
CA GLN A 89 5.22 -8.89 -17.84
C GLN A 89 5.10 -7.62 -17.00
N ILE A 90 6.05 -7.35 -16.09
CA ILE A 90 6.09 -6.16 -15.22
C ILE A 90 6.81 -4.99 -15.91
N LYS A 91 7.82 -5.29 -16.76
CA LYS A 91 8.61 -4.28 -17.48
C LYS A 91 7.77 -3.18 -18.18
N PRO A 92 6.62 -3.47 -18.81
CA PRO A 92 5.80 -2.46 -19.47
C PRO A 92 5.20 -1.40 -18.53
N GLU A 93 5.21 -1.61 -17.22
CA GLU A 93 4.69 -0.63 -16.25
C GLU A 93 5.58 0.61 -16.11
N LYS A 94 6.88 0.53 -16.45
CA LYS A 94 7.84 1.65 -16.45
C LYS A 94 7.85 2.47 -15.15
N ARG A 95 7.98 1.75 -14.05
CA ARG A 95 8.04 2.29 -12.68
C ARG A 95 9.20 3.28 -12.53
N THR A 96 8.89 4.53 -12.26
CA THR A 96 9.85 5.63 -12.12
C THR A 96 9.80 6.15 -10.69
N LEU A 97 10.95 6.26 -10.03
CA LEU A 97 11.03 6.64 -8.62
C LEU A 97 11.42 8.12 -8.44
N TYR A 98 10.66 8.81 -7.59
CA TYR A 98 10.93 10.18 -7.18
C TYR A 98 10.95 10.27 -5.65
N SER A 99 11.31 11.44 -5.17
CA SER A 99 11.17 11.84 -3.78
C SER A 99 10.65 13.27 -3.72
N ILE A 100 9.62 13.51 -2.93
CA ILE A 100 9.28 14.86 -2.49
C ILE A 100 9.96 15.08 -1.14
N SER A 101 10.67 16.18 -1.00
CA SER A 101 11.31 16.57 0.26
C SER A 101 10.86 17.96 0.67
N SER A 102 10.76 18.21 1.97
CA SER A 102 10.41 19.54 2.48
C SER A 102 11.26 19.94 3.66
N TYR A 103 11.53 21.23 3.77
CA TYR A 103 12.16 21.83 4.95
C TYR A 103 11.56 23.21 5.21
N ALA A 104 11.54 23.62 6.47
CA ALA A 104 11.18 24.97 6.86
C ALA A 104 12.46 25.79 7.11
N TYR A 105 12.39 27.08 6.84
CA TYR A 105 13.50 28.00 7.04
C TYR A 105 13.00 29.33 7.61
N GLY A 106 13.87 30.05 8.32
CA GLY A 106 13.63 31.43 8.74
C GLY A 106 14.79 32.33 8.33
N TYR A 107 14.50 33.56 7.93
CA TYR A 107 15.53 34.58 7.68
C TYR A 107 15.90 35.29 8.98
N GLY A 108 17.19 35.41 9.27
CA GLY A 108 17.72 35.96 10.52
C GLY A 108 18.75 37.06 10.30
N GLY A 109 18.45 38.09 9.50
CA GLY A 109 19.39 39.20 9.31
C GLY A 109 18.81 40.36 8.48
N PRO A 110 19.47 41.53 8.47
CA PRO A 110 19.07 42.68 7.66
C PRO A 110 19.31 42.49 6.15
N GLY A 111 19.87 41.36 5.72
CA GLY A 111 20.09 40.98 4.33
C GLY A 111 19.27 39.75 3.91
N PRO A 112 18.98 39.59 2.60
CA PRO A 112 18.16 38.48 2.07
C PRO A 112 18.80 37.07 2.20
N TRP A 113 20.02 36.95 2.73
CA TRP A 113 20.77 35.69 2.82
C TRP A 113 21.47 35.45 4.16
N ASP A 114 21.32 36.34 5.15
CA ASP A 114 22.07 36.26 6.40
C ASP A 114 21.27 35.50 7.47
N ASN A 115 21.87 34.41 7.97
CA ASN A 115 21.37 33.45 8.96
C ASN A 115 20.06 32.73 8.58
N ILE A 116 20.16 31.75 7.69
CA ILE A 116 19.10 30.78 7.46
C ILE A 116 19.18 29.71 8.55
N GLY A 117 18.28 29.77 9.52
CA GLY A 117 17.96 28.60 10.33
C GLY A 117 17.05 27.68 9.53
N GLN A 118 17.49 26.46 9.22
CA GLN A 118 16.68 25.47 8.48
C GLN A 118 16.43 24.21 9.31
N THR A 119 15.26 23.60 9.12
CA THR A 119 14.98 22.27 9.68
C THR A 119 15.68 21.20 8.87
N GLN A 120 15.80 20.00 9.44
CA GLN A 120 16.18 18.83 8.65
C GLN A 120 15.12 18.56 7.57
N PRO A 121 15.54 18.22 6.34
CA PRO A 121 14.60 17.82 5.30
C PRO A 121 13.87 16.54 5.68
N VAL A 122 12.56 16.53 5.49
CA VAL A 122 11.73 15.33 5.53
C VAL A 122 11.47 14.89 4.10
N SER A 123 11.66 13.61 3.80
CA SER A 123 11.56 13.06 2.44
C SER A 123 10.54 11.94 2.38
N TRP A 124 9.67 11.98 1.36
CA TRP A 124 8.70 10.96 1.04
C TRP A 124 9.04 10.34 -0.32
N PRO A 125 9.44 9.07 -0.37
CA PRO A 125 9.63 8.36 -1.62
C PRO A 125 8.27 8.13 -2.32
N LEU A 126 8.26 8.26 -3.64
CA LEU A 126 7.08 8.04 -4.47
C LEU A 126 7.45 7.33 -5.77
N ARG A 127 6.51 6.57 -6.30
CA ARG A 127 6.62 5.90 -7.60
C ARG A 127 5.54 6.47 -8.49
N CYS A 128 5.88 6.75 -9.74
CA CYS A 128 4.90 6.90 -10.79
C CYS A 128 5.14 5.88 -11.90
N ASP A 129 4.10 5.49 -12.61
CA ASP A 129 4.17 4.45 -13.63
C ASP A 129 3.07 4.64 -14.70
N VAL A 130 2.96 3.68 -15.62
CA VAL A 130 1.97 3.70 -16.71
C VAL A 130 1.00 2.52 -16.64
N ALA A 131 0.87 1.86 -15.49
CA ALA A 131 0.04 0.66 -15.35
C ALA A 131 -1.44 0.95 -15.61
N ARG A 132 -1.97 2.07 -15.11
CA ARG A 132 -3.38 2.45 -15.33
C ARG A 132 -3.67 2.77 -16.79
N SER A 133 -2.77 3.47 -17.49
CA SER A 133 -2.97 3.82 -18.89
C SER A 133 -2.85 2.62 -19.83
N THR A 134 -2.05 1.62 -19.45
CA THR A 134 -1.93 0.36 -20.19
C THR A 134 -3.06 -0.63 -19.87
N ASN A 135 -3.50 -0.69 -18.61
CA ASN A 135 -4.61 -1.55 -18.17
C ASN A 135 -5.40 -0.93 -17.00
N PRO A 136 -6.52 -0.22 -17.27
CA PRO A 136 -7.31 0.45 -16.23
C PRO A 136 -8.12 -0.50 -15.33
N ASN A 137 -8.13 -1.81 -15.62
CA ASN A 137 -8.68 -2.83 -14.73
C ASN A 137 -7.63 -3.42 -13.80
N TYR A 138 -6.35 -3.17 -14.07
CA TYR A 138 -5.23 -3.63 -13.26
C TYR A 138 -4.86 -2.60 -12.18
N ALA A 139 -4.76 -1.33 -12.56
CA ALA A 139 -4.46 -0.21 -11.68
C ALA A 139 -5.38 0.98 -12.01
N ARG A 140 -5.79 1.75 -11.00
CA ARG A 140 -6.73 2.88 -11.07
C ARG A 140 -6.25 4.05 -10.21
N SER A 141 -7.08 5.06 -10.03
CA SER A 141 -6.77 6.24 -9.22
C SER A 141 -5.61 7.08 -9.78
N SER A 142 -4.63 7.44 -8.96
CA SER A 142 -3.48 8.24 -9.38
C SER A 142 -2.47 7.40 -10.16
N ASP A 143 -1.69 8.00 -11.06
CA ASP A 143 -0.53 7.34 -11.68
C ASP A 143 0.72 7.38 -10.79
N CYS A 144 0.60 7.96 -9.59
CA CYS A 144 1.66 8.05 -8.61
C CYS A 144 1.17 7.56 -7.24
N VAL A 145 2.04 6.85 -6.53
CA VAL A 145 1.80 6.37 -5.16
C VAL A 145 3.00 6.62 -4.27
N PHE A 146 2.79 6.69 -2.96
CA PHE A 146 3.90 6.70 -2.01
C PHE A 146 4.65 5.37 -2.08
N HIS A 147 5.91 5.42 -2.47
CA HIS A 147 6.74 4.25 -2.64
C HIS A 147 7.17 3.75 -1.26
N GLY A 148 6.98 2.46 -0.98
CA GLY A 148 7.28 1.89 0.35
C GLY A 148 6.14 2.02 1.37
N ALA A 149 5.05 2.73 1.05
CA ALA A 149 3.80 2.53 1.77
C ALA A 149 3.24 1.15 1.37
N THR A 150 3.12 0.25 2.35
CA THR A 150 2.53 -1.07 2.13
C THR A 150 1.02 -0.92 2.21
N GLY A 151 0.30 -1.41 1.19
CA GLY A 151 -1.17 -1.36 1.19
C GLY A 151 -1.73 -2.11 2.41
N TRP A 152 -2.84 -1.63 2.97
CA TRP A 152 -3.45 -2.26 4.14
C TRP A 152 -4.97 -2.35 4.00
N LEU A 153 -5.47 -3.57 3.78
CA LEU A 153 -6.89 -3.85 3.67
C LEU A 153 -7.43 -4.43 4.98
N ARG A 154 -8.62 -3.97 5.38
CA ARG A 154 -9.28 -4.42 6.62
C ARG A 154 -10.65 -5.02 6.32
N PHE A 155 -10.91 -6.21 6.85
CA PHE A 155 -12.20 -6.90 6.76
C PHE A 155 -12.84 -7.01 8.15
N ASN A 156 -14.12 -6.65 8.25
CA ASN A 156 -14.89 -6.86 9.48
C ASN A 156 -15.50 -8.28 9.47
N ALA A 157 -15.11 -9.13 10.41
CA ALA A 157 -15.65 -10.48 10.55
C ALA A 157 -17.14 -10.49 10.91
N ASN A 158 -17.70 -9.38 11.41
CA ASN A 158 -19.12 -9.21 11.69
C ASN A 158 -19.91 -8.63 10.49
N ASP A 159 -19.27 -8.35 9.34
CA ASP A 159 -19.98 -7.91 8.13
C ASP A 159 -20.76 -9.10 7.53
N PRO A 160 -22.11 -9.03 7.49
CA PRO A 160 -22.94 -10.15 7.02
C PRO A 160 -22.72 -10.51 5.56
N ALA A 161 -22.11 -9.65 4.74
CA ALA A 161 -21.84 -9.94 3.34
C ALA A 161 -20.56 -10.79 3.14
N ILE A 162 -19.67 -10.85 4.13
CA ILE A 162 -18.36 -11.51 4.02
C ILE A 162 -17.96 -12.32 5.28
N THR A 163 -18.90 -12.54 6.21
CA THR A 163 -18.62 -13.06 7.55
C THR A 163 -17.75 -14.31 7.55
N GLU A 164 -18.06 -15.30 6.70
CA GLU A 164 -17.32 -16.58 6.70
C GLU A 164 -15.86 -16.42 6.20
N SER A 165 -15.63 -15.59 5.18
CA SER A 165 -14.31 -15.30 4.61
C SER A 165 -13.47 -14.41 5.52
N ALA A 166 -14.07 -13.34 6.05
CA ALA A 166 -13.39 -12.48 7.01
C ALA A 166 -13.05 -13.25 8.30
N GLN A 167 -13.89 -14.19 8.74
CA GLN A 167 -13.56 -15.08 9.86
C GLN A 167 -12.42 -16.06 9.53
N LEU A 168 -12.28 -16.54 8.29
CA LEU A 168 -11.11 -17.31 7.88
C LEU A 168 -9.83 -16.50 8.05
N TYR A 169 -9.82 -15.24 7.63
CA TYR A 169 -8.61 -14.38 7.71
C TYR A 169 -8.31 -13.98 9.15
N TYR A 170 -9.35 -13.78 9.97
CA TYR A 170 -9.19 -13.60 11.40
C TYR A 170 -8.53 -14.84 12.01
N ASP A 171 -9.07 -16.02 11.74
CA ASP A 171 -8.52 -17.28 12.27
C ASP A 171 -7.11 -17.55 11.73
N ALA A 172 -6.80 -17.23 10.48
CA ALA A 172 -5.47 -17.40 9.89
C ALA A 172 -4.38 -16.68 10.69
N HIS A 173 -4.71 -15.52 11.28
CA HIS A 173 -3.78 -14.73 12.09
C HIS A 173 -3.94 -14.95 13.60
N GLN A 174 -5.15 -15.27 14.08
CA GLN A 174 -5.49 -15.31 15.51
C GLN A 174 -5.61 -16.72 16.10
N ASP A 175 -5.95 -17.71 15.28
CA ASP A 175 -6.21 -19.08 15.73
C ASP A 175 -6.12 -20.05 14.56
N PHE A 176 -4.93 -20.13 13.97
CA PHE A 176 -4.72 -20.88 12.73
C PHE A 176 -4.93 -22.39 12.90
N GLY A 177 -5.07 -22.89 14.14
CA GLY A 177 -5.55 -24.25 14.43
C GLY A 177 -6.97 -24.51 13.94
N LYS A 178 -7.78 -23.46 13.71
CA LYS A 178 -9.13 -23.55 13.12
C LYS A 178 -9.12 -23.60 11.60
N THR A 179 -7.97 -23.46 10.96
CA THR A 179 -7.82 -23.50 9.50
C THR A 179 -7.08 -24.78 9.10
N TYR A 180 -7.07 -25.13 7.82
CA TYR A 180 -6.29 -26.25 7.30
C TYR A 180 -5.24 -25.73 6.30
N PRO A 181 -4.02 -26.32 6.16
CA PRO A 181 -3.46 -27.47 6.88
C PRO A 181 -3.32 -27.27 8.40
N GLY A 182 -3.48 -26.04 8.89
CA GLY A 182 -3.51 -25.74 10.32
C GLY A 182 -2.12 -25.71 10.92
N GLY A 183 -2.05 -25.76 12.25
CA GLY A 183 -0.83 -25.46 12.99
C GLY A 183 0.05 -26.61 13.43
N GLY A 184 1.33 -26.51 13.05
CA GLY A 184 2.47 -27.11 13.75
C GLY A 184 3.27 -26.03 14.49
N GLN A 185 4.16 -26.44 15.39
CA GLN A 185 4.96 -25.52 16.20
C GLN A 185 5.76 -24.53 15.32
N GLY A 186 5.56 -23.23 15.53
CA GLY A 186 6.27 -22.16 14.84
C GLY A 186 5.76 -21.77 13.46
N LYS A 187 4.70 -22.42 12.95
CA LYS A 187 4.11 -22.06 11.65
C LYS A 187 3.24 -20.80 11.74
N TYR A 188 3.14 -20.06 10.64
CA TYR A 188 2.35 -18.82 10.54
C TYR A 188 1.82 -18.58 9.13
N VAL A 189 0.75 -17.80 9.01
CA VAL A 189 0.19 -17.34 7.72
C VAL A 189 0.63 -15.89 7.49
N PRO A 190 1.21 -15.55 6.33
CA PRO A 190 1.66 -14.18 6.03
C PRO A 190 0.45 -13.28 5.68
N GLY A 191 0.68 -11.98 5.64
CA GLY A 191 -0.34 -10.95 5.41
C GLY A 191 -0.71 -10.18 6.68
N ASN A 192 -0.17 -10.56 7.84
CA ASN A 192 -0.36 -9.84 9.09
C ASN A 192 0.62 -8.66 9.22
N ILE A 193 0.12 -7.50 9.63
CA ILE A 193 0.92 -6.30 9.96
C ILE A 193 1.62 -6.41 11.33
N GLY A 194 1.37 -7.49 12.08
CA GLY A 194 1.89 -7.73 13.43
C GLY A 194 0.87 -7.45 14.53
N VAL A 195 -0.43 -7.52 14.21
CA VAL A 195 -1.52 -7.25 15.14
C VAL A 195 -2.36 -8.53 15.34
N PRO A 196 -2.62 -8.93 16.60
CA PRO A 196 -2.00 -8.45 17.85
C PRO A 196 -0.54 -8.87 17.96
N ALA A 197 0.20 -8.15 18.82
CA ALA A 197 1.65 -8.27 19.02
C ALA A 197 2.16 -9.71 19.29
N TRP A 198 1.31 -10.63 19.75
CA TRP A 198 1.71 -12.02 20.00
C TRP A 198 1.88 -12.84 18.72
N ALA A 199 1.37 -12.38 17.56
CA ALA A 199 1.62 -13.02 16.27
C ALA A 199 3.09 -12.92 15.84
N ASN A 200 3.85 -11.98 16.42
CA ASN A 200 5.31 -11.76 16.34
C ASN A 200 5.98 -11.95 14.96
N ARG A 201 5.21 -11.88 13.88
CA ARG A 201 5.67 -12.02 12.49
C ARG A 201 4.88 -11.08 11.60
N THR A 202 5.54 -10.01 11.20
CA THR A 202 5.08 -9.08 10.19
C THR A 202 5.70 -9.50 8.86
N GLU A 203 4.91 -10.15 8.01
CA GLU A 203 5.30 -10.49 6.64
C GLU A 203 4.15 -10.11 5.71
N PRO A 204 4.33 -9.16 4.78
CA PRO A 204 3.29 -8.84 3.81
C PRO A 204 3.13 -9.95 2.78
N ILE A 205 1.99 -9.97 2.11
CA ILE A 205 1.78 -10.75 0.89
C ILE A 205 1.96 -9.84 -0.32
N ARG A 206 2.37 -10.41 -1.45
CA ARG A 206 2.64 -9.65 -2.68
C ARG A 206 1.62 -9.99 -3.74
N ARG A 207 1.09 -8.97 -4.41
CA ARG A 207 0.16 -9.16 -5.53
C ARG A 207 0.83 -10.00 -6.62
N ASN A 208 0.14 -11.04 -7.08
CA ASN A 208 0.45 -11.77 -8.30
C ASN A 208 -0.72 -11.55 -9.27
N PHE A 209 -0.48 -10.76 -10.30
CA PHE A 209 -1.45 -10.44 -11.34
C PHE A 209 -1.15 -11.16 -12.65
N TYR A 210 0.11 -11.19 -13.10
CA TYR A 210 0.47 -11.70 -14.42
C TYR A 210 0.69 -13.21 -14.49
N ASP A 211 1.16 -13.85 -13.41
CA ASP A 211 1.44 -15.28 -13.41
C ASP A 211 0.15 -16.11 -13.20
N LYS A 212 -0.57 -16.31 -14.30
CA LYS A 212 -1.83 -17.08 -14.33
C LYS A 212 -1.63 -18.56 -14.02
N LEU A 213 -0.45 -19.11 -14.31
CA LEU A 213 -0.13 -20.50 -13.99
C LEU A 213 0.00 -20.66 -12.47
N LEU A 214 0.75 -19.78 -11.81
CA LEU A 214 0.87 -19.77 -10.36
C LEU A 214 -0.49 -19.55 -9.67
N GLN A 215 -1.33 -18.64 -10.17
CA GLN A 215 -2.69 -18.43 -9.65
C GLN A 215 -3.53 -19.72 -9.73
N THR A 216 -3.46 -20.41 -10.85
CA THR A 216 -4.17 -21.68 -11.07
C THR A 216 -3.65 -22.77 -10.13
N ASN A 217 -2.33 -22.87 -9.96
CA ASN A 217 -1.70 -23.83 -9.06
C ASN A 217 -2.03 -23.54 -7.59
N ASN A 218 -2.02 -22.27 -7.18
CA ASN A 218 -2.46 -21.84 -5.85
C ASN A 218 -3.88 -22.30 -5.56
N TYR A 219 -4.82 -21.98 -6.46
CA TYR A 219 -6.22 -22.38 -6.34
C TYR A 219 -6.39 -23.91 -6.29
N ASN A 220 -5.75 -24.64 -7.21
CA ASN A 220 -5.84 -26.11 -7.24
C ASN A 220 -5.30 -26.75 -5.95
N THR A 221 -4.24 -26.18 -5.38
CA THR A 221 -3.66 -26.63 -4.12
C THR A 221 -4.60 -26.36 -2.95
N SER A 222 -5.21 -25.17 -2.87
CA SER A 222 -6.25 -24.87 -1.88
C SER A 222 -7.44 -25.83 -1.98
N VAL A 223 -7.95 -26.06 -3.20
CA VAL A 223 -9.04 -27.02 -3.43
C VAL A 223 -8.65 -28.44 -3.01
N LYS A 224 -7.40 -28.84 -3.25
CA LYS A 224 -6.88 -30.12 -2.77
C LYS A 224 -6.93 -30.19 -1.24
N PHE A 225 -6.46 -29.16 -0.55
CA PHE A 225 -6.53 -29.08 0.91
C PHE A 225 -7.98 -29.17 1.44
N CYS A 226 -8.94 -28.48 0.80
CA CYS A 226 -10.35 -28.62 1.16
C CYS A 226 -10.89 -30.04 0.97
N LYS A 227 -10.56 -30.69 -0.17
CA LYS A 227 -10.96 -32.08 -0.43
C LYS A 227 -10.32 -33.06 0.56
N ASP A 228 -9.04 -32.87 0.88
CA ASP A 228 -8.30 -33.77 1.77
C ASP A 228 -8.86 -33.70 3.21
N LYS A 229 -9.31 -32.53 3.68
CA LYS A 229 -9.82 -32.34 5.05
C LYS A 229 -11.34 -32.56 5.21
N TRP A 230 -12.16 -32.13 4.24
CA TRP A 230 -13.63 -32.17 4.33
C TRP A 230 -14.29 -33.11 3.31
N GLY A 231 -13.51 -33.80 2.47
CA GLY A 231 -14.02 -34.67 1.41
C GLY A 231 -14.52 -33.90 0.19
N THR A 232 -14.85 -34.61 -0.89
CA THR A 232 -15.34 -34.00 -2.14
C THR A 232 -16.71 -33.33 -1.99
N GLY A 233 -17.47 -33.67 -0.94
CA GLY A 233 -18.77 -33.10 -0.61
C GLY A 233 -18.74 -31.75 0.11
N TYR A 234 -17.56 -31.15 0.35
CA TYR A 234 -17.44 -29.89 1.13
C TYR A 234 -18.28 -28.72 0.59
N LYS A 235 -18.66 -28.78 -0.69
CA LYS A 235 -19.49 -27.78 -1.38
C LYS A 235 -20.96 -27.80 -0.94
N VAL A 236 -21.44 -28.92 -0.40
CA VAL A 236 -22.85 -29.11 -0.02
C VAL A 236 -23.09 -28.50 1.36
N ARG A 237 -24.15 -27.69 1.50
CA ARG A 237 -24.58 -27.12 2.77
C ARG A 237 -26.00 -27.56 3.13
N PRO A 238 -26.35 -27.69 4.42
CA PRO A 238 -27.71 -28.01 4.85
C PRO A 238 -28.76 -26.94 4.52
N ASP A 239 -28.34 -25.68 4.39
CA ASP A 239 -29.20 -24.52 4.09
C ASP A 239 -29.53 -24.38 2.60
N GLY A 240 -29.11 -25.33 1.76
CA GLY A 240 -29.31 -25.29 0.31
C GLY A 240 -28.38 -24.34 -0.44
N LYS A 241 -27.48 -23.61 0.25
CA LYS A 241 -26.46 -22.77 -0.38
C LYS A 241 -25.22 -23.59 -0.76
N VAL A 242 -24.25 -22.95 -1.40
CA VAL A 242 -23.03 -23.60 -1.90
C VAL A 242 -21.80 -23.07 -1.21
N ASN A 243 -20.93 -23.97 -0.77
CA ASN A 243 -19.58 -23.63 -0.33
C ASN A 243 -18.60 -23.59 -1.51
N GLU A 244 -17.62 -22.70 -1.40
CA GLU A 244 -16.36 -22.74 -2.15
C GLU A 244 -15.20 -22.98 -1.17
N CYS A 245 -14.05 -23.42 -1.71
CA CYS A 245 -12.84 -23.46 -0.91
C CYS A 245 -12.30 -22.03 -0.87
N ASP A 246 -12.31 -21.42 0.30
CA ASP A 246 -11.71 -20.11 0.52
C ASP A 246 -10.26 -20.31 0.99
N GLU A 247 -9.39 -19.38 0.61
CA GLU A 247 -7.96 -19.45 0.86
C GLU A 247 -7.36 -18.12 1.30
N PHE A 248 -6.43 -18.21 2.24
CA PHE A 248 -5.59 -17.11 2.65
C PHE A 248 -4.15 -17.59 2.89
N PRO A 249 -3.12 -17.01 2.24
CA PRO A 249 -3.18 -15.90 1.29
C PRO A 249 -3.98 -16.21 0.01
N PHE A 250 -4.49 -15.16 -0.63
CA PHE A 250 -5.31 -15.28 -1.84
C PHE A 250 -4.56 -15.97 -2.98
N LYS A 251 -5.27 -16.68 -3.87
CA LYS A 251 -4.65 -17.26 -5.08
C LYS A 251 -3.90 -16.24 -5.95
N THR A 252 -4.30 -14.97 -5.90
CA THR A 252 -3.68 -13.83 -6.60
C THR A 252 -2.52 -13.21 -5.82
N THR A 253 -1.85 -13.99 -4.99
CA THR A 253 -0.61 -13.59 -4.29
C THR A 253 0.53 -14.56 -4.58
N TYR A 254 1.77 -14.09 -4.46
CA TYR A 254 2.95 -14.94 -4.58
C TYR A 254 3.11 -15.93 -3.42
N GLU A 255 2.49 -15.63 -2.28
CA GLU A 255 2.55 -16.41 -1.05
C GLU A 255 1.41 -17.44 -0.94
N GLY A 256 0.64 -17.63 -2.02
CA GLY A 256 -0.48 -18.58 -2.07
C GLY A 256 -0.07 -20.05 -1.91
N SER A 257 -1.09 -20.91 -1.79
CA SER A 257 -0.99 -22.30 -1.33
C SER A 257 -0.01 -23.20 -2.08
N PHE A 258 0.27 -22.96 -3.37
CA PHE A 258 1.19 -23.82 -4.13
C PHE A 258 2.65 -23.62 -3.71
N THR A 259 2.97 -22.49 -3.10
CA THR A 259 4.35 -22.11 -2.76
C THR A 259 4.82 -22.61 -1.39
N ILE A 260 3.96 -23.34 -0.66
CA ILE A 260 4.32 -23.86 0.65
C ILE A 260 4.98 -25.23 0.52
N THR A 261 6.08 -25.43 1.23
CA THR A 261 6.74 -26.74 1.38
C THR A 261 6.66 -27.21 2.85
N PRO A 262 6.82 -28.52 3.12
CA PRO A 262 6.66 -29.07 4.48
C PRO A 262 7.57 -28.41 5.53
N ASP A 263 8.78 -28.03 5.12
CA ASP A 263 9.87 -27.42 5.91
C ASP A 263 9.74 -25.91 6.11
N MET A 264 8.83 -25.23 5.40
CA MET A 264 8.56 -23.81 5.62
C MET A 264 7.80 -23.57 6.93
N LEU A 265 8.21 -22.51 7.63
CA LEU A 265 7.43 -21.93 8.72
C LEU A 265 6.17 -21.23 8.20
N ARG A 266 6.26 -20.64 7.01
CA ARG A 266 5.11 -20.04 6.33
C ARG A 266 4.13 -21.13 5.90
N THR A 267 2.84 -20.88 6.08
CA THR A 267 1.76 -21.76 5.65
C THR A 267 0.56 -20.95 5.12
N VAL A 268 -0.55 -21.64 4.87
CA VAL A 268 -1.82 -21.06 4.43
C VAL A 268 -2.96 -21.48 5.34
N ALA A 269 -4.08 -20.79 5.21
CA ALA A 269 -5.34 -21.10 5.80
C ALA A 269 -6.37 -21.35 4.70
N VAL A 270 -6.96 -22.54 4.69
CA VAL A 270 -8.12 -22.85 3.86
C VAL A 270 -9.30 -23.34 4.69
N ARG A 271 -10.50 -23.06 4.20
CA ARG A 271 -11.76 -23.54 4.77
C ARG A 271 -12.88 -23.51 3.72
N PRO A 272 -13.81 -24.48 3.73
CA PRO A 272 -15.08 -24.32 3.04
C PRO A 272 -15.84 -23.12 3.60
N GLY A 273 -16.11 -22.13 2.77
CA GLY A 273 -16.88 -20.94 3.12
C GLY A 273 -18.00 -20.70 2.12
N LEU A 274 -19.04 -20.01 2.55
CA LEU A 274 -20.17 -19.64 1.70
C LEU A 274 -19.68 -18.91 0.44
N LYS A 275 -20.10 -19.40 -0.73
CA LYS A 275 -19.69 -18.88 -2.04
C LYS A 275 -19.88 -17.38 -2.15
N GLU A 276 -21.03 -16.87 -1.72
CA GLU A 276 -21.34 -15.43 -1.83
C GLU A 276 -20.37 -14.58 -1.00
N HIS A 277 -19.98 -15.05 0.20
CA HIS A 277 -19.00 -14.36 1.05
C HIS A 277 -17.60 -14.36 0.41
N ASN A 278 -17.18 -15.50 -0.15
CA ASN A 278 -15.89 -15.62 -0.81
C ASN A 278 -15.81 -14.72 -2.05
N GLN A 279 -16.86 -14.72 -2.87
CA GLN A 279 -16.92 -13.90 -4.08
C GLN A 279 -16.93 -12.40 -3.77
N GLU A 280 -17.72 -11.97 -2.79
CA GLU A 280 -17.75 -10.58 -2.34
C GLU A 280 -16.40 -10.13 -1.78
N THR A 281 -15.76 -10.99 -0.98
CA THR A 281 -14.43 -10.71 -0.44
C THR A 281 -13.38 -10.59 -1.54
N GLY A 282 -13.42 -11.49 -2.53
CA GLY A 282 -12.57 -11.43 -3.71
C GLY A 282 -12.80 -10.17 -4.56
N ALA A 283 -14.05 -9.71 -4.67
CA ALA A 283 -14.39 -8.46 -5.34
C ALA A 283 -13.81 -7.24 -4.61
N ARG A 284 -13.95 -7.18 -3.28
CA ARG A 284 -13.37 -6.12 -2.44
C ARG A 284 -11.84 -6.11 -2.49
N TRP A 285 -11.20 -7.28 -2.45
CA TRP A 285 -9.76 -7.43 -2.64
C TRP A 285 -9.31 -6.89 -4.00
N GLY A 286 -10.00 -7.29 -5.08
CA GLY A 286 -9.69 -6.82 -6.43
C GLY A 286 -9.85 -5.31 -6.59
N LEU A 287 -10.92 -4.74 -6.00
CA LEU A 287 -11.15 -3.30 -6.00
C LEU A 287 -10.04 -2.57 -5.24
N PHE A 288 -9.71 -3.01 -4.02
CA PHE A 288 -8.62 -2.44 -3.23
C PHE A 288 -7.31 -2.44 -4.01
N LEU A 289 -6.90 -3.58 -4.58
CA LEU A 289 -5.65 -3.65 -5.34
C LEU A 289 -5.61 -2.66 -6.52
N ALA A 290 -6.74 -2.46 -7.20
CA ALA A 290 -6.83 -1.55 -8.33
C ALA A 290 -6.87 -0.08 -7.90
N GLU A 291 -7.76 0.29 -6.97
CA GLU A 291 -7.98 1.67 -6.52
C GLU A 291 -6.82 2.20 -5.66
N ASP A 292 -6.12 1.36 -4.91
CA ASP A 292 -4.91 1.77 -4.17
C ASP A 292 -3.63 1.65 -5.04
N HIS A 293 -3.81 1.34 -6.33
CA HIS A 293 -2.74 1.25 -7.33
C HIS A 293 -1.59 0.31 -6.90
N ILE A 294 -1.97 -0.82 -6.27
CA ILE A 294 -1.04 -1.86 -5.82
C ILE A 294 -0.65 -2.71 -7.02
N LEU A 295 0.57 -2.59 -7.53
CA LEU A 295 1.01 -3.32 -8.71
C LEU A 295 1.51 -4.74 -8.38
N ASP A 296 1.78 -5.54 -9.39
CA ASP A 296 2.33 -6.89 -9.28
C ASP A 296 3.68 -6.84 -8.53
N GLY A 297 3.85 -7.71 -7.56
CA GLY A 297 4.99 -7.70 -6.64
C GLY A 297 4.91 -6.67 -5.52
N ASP A 298 3.99 -5.69 -5.55
CA ASP A 298 3.81 -4.78 -4.43
C ASP A 298 3.25 -5.52 -3.22
N SER A 299 3.72 -5.09 -2.05
CA SER A 299 3.38 -5.68 -0.76
C SER A 299 2.07 -5.13 -0.20
N VAL A 300 1.32 -6.00 0.47
CA VAL A 300 0.03 -5.72 1.10
C VAL A 300 -0.09 -6.46 2.43
N PHE A 301 -0.73 -5.81 3.39
CA PHE A 301 -1.25 -6.43 4.61
C PHE A 301 -2.77 -6.55 4.56
N VAL A 302 -3.29 -7.60 5.18
CA VAL A 302 -4.71 -7.86 5.32
C VAL A 302 -4.99 -8.11 6.79
N GLU A 303 -5.84 -7.28 7.38
CA GLU A 303 -6.31 -7.47 8.75
C GLU A 303 -7.78 -7.87 8.73
N ALA A 304 -8.15 -8.85 9.55
CA ALA A 304 -9.54 -9.08 9.88
C ALA A 304 -9.77 -8.79 11.37
N TYR A 305 -10.87 -8.12 11.69
CA TYR A 305 -11.20 -7.68 13.06
C TYR A 305 -12.65 -8.03 13.41
N LYS A 306 -12.98 -7.98 14.70
CA LYS A 306 -14.33 -8.17 15.25
C LYS A 306 -14.82 -6.88 15.88
#